data_AF-A0A135V0V6-F1
#
_entry.id   AF-A0A135V0V6-F1
#
_cell.length_a   1.000
_cell.length_b   1.000
_cell.length_c   1.000
_cell.angle_alpha   90.00
_cell.angle_beta   90.00
_cell.angle_gamma   90.00
#
_symmetry.space_group_name_H-M   'P 1'
#
loop_
_entity.id
_entity.type
_entity.pdbx_description
1 polymer ?
#
loop_
_entity_poly.entity_id
_entity_poly.type
_entity_poly.pdbx_seq_one_letter_code
_entity_poly.pdbx_strand_id
1 'polypeptide(L)'
;MPPYKVQPVTLADSPALARNNISAFWTNPNWNLLWPKHTTLDFLIAEATKRMPNNLLRDTAALRHQKAVDAQTGELVGYARWELPAGHRDAAAWAESKIAEDAVSEEERRAMKERSDAAWWEPIDMDGINDCVPQKMRILAEKPYISEFPSMS
;
A
#
# COMPACT_ATOMS: atom_id res chain seq x y z
N MET A 1 11.31 -7.94 22.54
CA MET A 1 10.25 -7.85 21.52
C MET A 1 9.19 -8.88 21.87
N PRO A 2 7.91 -8.49 22.00
CA PRO A 2 6.86 -9.49 22.05
C PRO A 2 6.96 -10.37 20.79
N PRO A 3 6.78 -11.70 20.92
CA PRO A 3 6.84 -12.58 19.77
C PRO A 3 5.70 -12.23 18.82
N TYR A 4 6.00 -12.12 17.53
CA TYR A 4 4.98 -12.04 16.48
C TYR A 4 4.90 -13.36 15.73
N LYS A 5 3.76 -13.63 15.12
CA LYS A 5 3.53 -14.79 14.26
C LYS A 5 3.26 -14.30 12.84
N VAL A 6 3.95 -14.89 11.87
CA VAL A 6 3.63 -14.67 10.45
C VAL A 6 2.47 -15.61 10.08
N GLN A 7 1.46 -15.05 9.42
CA GLN A 7 0.25 -15.76 9.04
C GLN A 7 -0.19 -15.37 7.61
N PRO A 8 -0.96 -16.23 6.93
CA PRO A 8 -1.69 -15.86 5.72
C PRO A 8 -2.63 -14.68 5.93
N VAL A 9 -2.85 -13.92 4.86
CA VAL A 9 -3.86 -12.87 4.82
C VAL A 9 -5.19 -13.43 4.32
N THR A 10 -6.28 -12.91 4.86
CA THR A 10 -7.66 -13.13 4.37
C THR A 10 -8.30 -11.81 3.98
N LEU A 11 -9.40 -11.85 3.24
CA LEU A 11 -10.15 -10.64 2.89
C LEU A 11 -10.67 -9.88 4.12
N ALA A 12 -10.96 -10.59 5.21
CA ALA A 12 -11.38 -9.98 6.47
C ALA A 12 -10.30 -9.07 7.10
N ASP A 13 -9.03 -9.28 6.76
CA ASP A 13 -7.92 -8.46 7.25
C ASP A 13 -7.85 -7.09 6.55
N SER A 14 -8.63 -6.86 5.49
CA SER A 14 -8.55 -5.67 4.62
C SER A 14 -8.52 -4.33 5.39
N PRO A 15 -9.37 -4.06 6.39
CA PRO A 15 -9.32 -2.80 7.13
C PRO A 15 -8.03 -2.64 7.95
N ALA A 16 -7.58 -3.72 8.60
CA ALA A 16 -6.35 -3.70 9.39
C ALA A 16 -5.11 -3.52 8.51
N LEU A 17 -5.09 -4.18 7.34
CA LEU A 17 -4.04 -4.04 6.34
C LEU A 17 -3.96 -2.64 5.76
N ALA A 18 -5.10 -2.05 5.40
CA ALA A 18 -5.15 -0.69 4.88
C ALA A 18 -4.63 0.30 5.92
N ARG A 19 -5.09 0.20 7.18
CA ARG A 19 -4.60 1.02 8.28
C ARG A 19 -3.09 0.86 8.50
N ASN A 20 -2.61 -0.38 8.59
CA ASN A 20 -1.19 -0.66 8.82
C ASN A 20 -0.31 -0.11 7.70
N ASN A 21 -0.65 -0.40 6.45
CA ASN A 21 0.17 -0.05 5.30
C ASN A 21 0.19 1.47 5.07
N ILE A 22 -0.97 2.13 5.06
CA ILE A 22 -1.05 3.58 4.83
C ILE A 22 -0.39 4.34 5.98
N SER A 23 -0.63 3.96 7.24
CA SER A 23 0.04 4.62 8.38
C SER A 23 1.56 4.45 8.33
N ALA A 24 2.07 3.28 7.92
CA ALA A 24 3.51 3.06 7.78
C ALA A 24 4.11 3.98 6.71
N PHE A 25 3.50 4.04 5.52
CA PHE A 25 3.97 4.91 4.44
C PHE A 25 3.81 6.40 4.75
N TRP A 26 2.80 6.79 5.52
CA TRP A 26 2.60 8.18 5.95
C TRP A 26 3.74 8.72 6.82
N THR A 27 4.55 7.85 7.43
CA THR A 27 5.75 8.28 8.14
C THR A 27 6.90 8.65 7.21
N ASN A 28 6.82 8.29 5.92
CA ASN A 28 7.81 8.64 4.91
C ASN A 28 7.45 10.01 4.29
N PRO A 29 8.29 11.06 4.47
CA PRO A 29 8.01 12.38 3.93
C PRO A 29 7.83 12.40 2.42
N ASN A 30 8.57 11.57 1.67
CA ASN A 30 8.46 11.53 0.21
C ASN A 30 7.10 10.99 -0.23
N TRP A 31 6.54 10.03 0.51
CA TRP A 31 5.21 9.50 0.24
C TRP A 31 4.13 10.54 0.51
N ASN A 32 4.29 11.36 1.56
CA ASN A 32 3.36 12.43 1.89
C ASN A 32 3.31 13.52 0.80
N LEU A 33 4.43 13.79 0.12
CA LEU A 33 4.49 14.78 -0.96
C LEU A 33 3.71 14.38 -2.21
N LEU A 34 3.32 13.11 -2.33
CA LEU A 34 2.51 12.62 -3.44
C LEU A 34 1.04 13.01 -3.30
N TRP A 35 0.58 13.39 -2.11
CA TRP A 35 -0.82 13.65 -1.88
C TRP A 35 -1.14 15.15 -1.94
N PRO A 36 -2.35 15.53 -2.39
CA PRO A 36 -2.84 16.90 -2.24
C PRO A 36 -2.70 17.39 -0.79
N LYS A 37 -2.37 18.68 -0.59
CA LYS A 37 -2.06 19.25 0.73
C LYS A 37 -3.17 19.10 1.78
N HIS A 38 -4.42 18.87 1.37
CA HIS A 38 -5.59 18.72 2.24
C HIS A 38 -5.93 17.24 2.54
N THR A 39 -5.23 16.30 1.94
CA THR A 39 -5.42 14.86 2.19
C THR A 39 -4.95 14.52 3.60
N THR A 40 -5.80 13.82 4.35
CA THR A 40 -5.48 13.37 5.71
C THR A 40 -5.20 11.88 5.75
N LEU A 41 -4.45 11.44 6.76
CA LEU A 41 -4.16 10.02 6.97
C LEU A 41 -5.43 9.18 7.11
N ASP A 42 -6.38 9.61 7.96
CA ASP A 42 -7.62 8.87 8.17
C ASP A 42 -8.48 8.76 6.91
N PHE A 43 -8.51 9.82 6.08
CA PHE A 43 -9.19 9.78 4.79
C PHE A 43 -8.54 8.75 3.85
N LEU A 44 -7.21 8.77 3.72
CA LEU A 44 -6.51 7.77 2.89
C LEU A 44 -6.70 6.35 3.39
N ILE A 45 -6.71 6.12 4.70
CA ILE A 45 -6.99 4.79 5.27
C ILE A 45 -8.39 4.33 4.87
N ALA A 46 -9.39 5.22 4.94
CA ALA A 46 -10.76 4.89 4.54
C ALA A 46 -10.87 4.53 3.05
N GLU A 47 -10.24 5.31 2.16
CA GLU A 47 -10.23 5.03 0.73
C GLU A 47 -9.41 3.77 0.38
N ALA A 48 -8.25 3.58 1.02
CA ALA A 48 -7.45 2.37 0.86
C ALA A 48 -8.20 1.12 1.34
N THR A 49 -9.00 1.22 2.41
CA THR A 49 -9.83 0.12 2.92
C THR A 49 -10.85 -0.34 1.88
N LYS A 50 -11.45 0.59 1.13
CA LYS A 50 -12.37 0.26 0.02
C LYS A 50 -11.70 -0.50 -1.11
N ARG A 51 -10.42 -0.21 -1.36
CA ARG A 51 -9.61 -0.78 -2.46
C ARG A 51 -8.93 -2.09 -2.09
N MET A 52 -8.64 -2.32 -0.81
CA MET A 52 -7.84 -3.43 -0.33
C MET A 52 -8.36 -4.81 -0.78
N PRO A 53 -9.67 -5.14 -0.69
CA PRO A 53 -10.17 -6.44 -1.14
C PRO A 53 -9.85 -6.74 -2.61
N ASN A 54 -10.09 -5.77 -3.50
CA ASN A 54 -9.78 -5.91 -4.93
C ASN A 54 -8.26 -6.02 -5.16
N ASN A 55 -7.45 -5.26 -4.41
CA ASN A 55 -5.98 -5.32 -4.51
C ASN A 55 -5.39 -6.67 -4.07
N LEU A 56 -6.04 -7.35 -3.12
CA LEU A 56 -5.66 -8.69 -2.67
C LEU A 56 -5.99 -9.76 -3.74
N LEU A 57 -6.99 -9.53 -4.59
CA LEU A 57 -7.48 -10.49 -5.59
C LEU A 57 -6.96 -10.27 -7.02
N ARG A 58 -6.28 -9.16 -7.31
CA ARG A 58 -6.03 -8.72 -8.69
C ARG A 58 -5.03 -9.55 -9.52
N ASP A 59 -4.07 -10.23 -8.87
CA ASP A 59 -3.08 -11.12 -9.53
C ASP A 59 -2.59 -12.18 -8.53
N THR A 60 -3.52 -12.99 -8.02
CA THR A 60 -3.25 -14.08 -7.06
C THR A 60 -2.27 -15.14 -7.59
N ALA A 61 -2.12 -15.26 -8.91
CA ALA A 61 -1.12 -16.13 -9.51
C ALA A 61 0.30 -15.68 -9.11
N ALA A 62 0.60 -14.38 -9.24
CA ALA A 62 1.92 -13.83 -8.89
C ALA A 62 2.04 -13.34 -7.45
N LEU A 63 0.97 -12.82 -6.85
CA LEU A 63 1.04 -12.13 -5.56
C LEU A 63 0.98 -13.11 -4.39
N ARG A 64 1.72 -12.79 -3.33
CA ARG A 64 1.66 -13.46 -2.02
C ARG A 64 1.52 -12.41 -0.92
N HIS A 65 0.66 -12.69 0.05
CA HIS A 65 0.28 -11.76 1.10
C HIS A 65 0.48 -12.41 2.47
N GLN A 66 1.31 -11.80 3.31
CA GLN A 66 1.59 -12.27 4.65
C GLN A 66 1.40 -11.14 5.65
N LYS A 67 0.80 -11.45 6.80
CA LYS A 67 0.66 -10.54 7.92
C LYS A 67 1.51 -11.02 9.09
N ALA A 68 2.04 -10.08 9.85
CA ALA A 68 2.59 -10.33 11.17
C ALA A 68 1.54 -9.93 12.21
N VAL A 69 1.22 -10.83 13.13
CA VAL A 69 0.31 -10.56 14.25
C VAL A 69 1.07 -10.65 15.57
N ASP A 70 0.77 -9.76 16.50
CA ASP A 70 1.24 -9.87 17.87
C ASP A 70 0.70 -11.16 18.50
N ALA A 71 1.57 -11.97 19.11
CA ALA A 71 1.15 -13.27 19.61
C ALA A 71 0.27 -13.21 20.88
N GLN A 72 0.23 -12.07 21.57
CA GLN A 72 -0.56 -11.87 22.79
C GLN A 72 -1.92 -11.25 22.47
N THR A 73 -1.95 -10.18 21.67
CA THR A 73 -3.18 -9.45 21.37
C THR A 73 -3.89 -9.98 20.12
N GLY A 74 -3.16 -10.65 19.22
CA GLY A 74 -3.66 -11.03 17.90
C GLY A 74 -3.76 -9.86 16.92
N GLU A 75 -3.33 -8.66 17.31
CA GLU A 75 -3.40 -7.48 16.44
C GLU A 75 -2.39 -7.57 15.31
N LEU A 76 -2.80 -7.08 14.13
CA LEU A 76 -1.92 -6.98 12.97
C LEU A 76 -0.91 -5.86 13.18
N VAL A 77 0.37 -6.23 13.21
CA VAL A 77 1.50 -5.32 13.42
C VAL A 77 2.35 -5.09 12.17
N GLY A 78 2.19 -5.94 11.15
CA GLY A 78 2.91 -5.79 9.89
C GLY A 78 2.26 -6.51 8.73
N TYR A 79 2.61 -6.09 7.53
CA TYR A 79 2.12 -6.64 6.27
C TYR A 79 3.22 -6.63 5.21
N ALA A 80 3.38 -7.75 4.51
CA ALA A 80 4.25 -7.89 3.36
C ALA A 80 3.46 -8.39 2.15
N ARG A 81 3.71 -7.75 1.00
CA ARG A 81 3.26 -8.20 -0.32
C ARG A 81 4.47 -8.57 -1.15
N TRP A 82 4.48 -9.80 -1.64
CA TRP A 82 5.49 -10.30 -2.55
C TRP A 82 4.89 -10.46 -3.94
N GLU A 83 5.70 -10.22 -4.96
CA GLU A 83 5.37 -10.52 -6.35
C GLU A 83 6.38 -11.55 -6.86
N LEU A 84 5.87 -12.71 -7.29
CA LEU A 84 6.72 -13.75 -7.84
C LEU A 84 7.20 -13.37 -9.24
N PRO A 85 8.46 -13.73 -9.60
CA PRO A 85 8.94 -13.57 -10.98
C PRO A 85 8.04 -14.30 -11.98
N ALA A 86 7.95 -13.79 -13.21
CA ALA A 86 7.02 -14.31 -14.22
C ALA A 86 7.12 -15.83 -14.45
N GLY A 87 8.33 -16.41 -14.44
CA GLY A 87 8.55 -17.86 -14.60
C GLY A 87 8.22 -18.71 -13.36
N HIS A 88 7.76 -18.11 -12.26
CA HIS A 88 7.51 -18.77 -10.98
C HIS A 88 6.06 -18.58 -10.48
N ARG A 89 5.14 -18.14 -11.35
CA ARG A 89 3.73 -17.90 -10.97
C ARG A 89 3.03 -19.19 -10.46
N ASP A 90 3.42 -20.34 -10.99
CA ASP A 90 2.90 -21.65 -10.59
C ASP A 90 3.71 -22.30 -9.45
N ALA A 91 4.68 -21.59 -8.89
CA ALA A 91 5.50 -22.14 -7.81
C ALA A 91 4.66 -22.43 -6.57
N ALA A 92 4.91 -23.60 -5.97
CA ALA A 92 4.36 -24.01 -4.68
C ALA A 92 4.89 -23.16 -3.51
N ALA A 93 5.93 -22.35 -3.73
CA ALA A 93 6.48 -21.45 -2.74
C ALA A 93 5.39 -20.48 -2.23
N TRP A 94 5.21 -20.49 -0.91
CA TRP A 94 4.23 -19.69 -0.18
C TRP A 94 2.80 -19.84 -0.70
N ALA A 95 2.41 -21.04 -1.15
CA ALA A 95 1.05 -21.30 -1.62
C ALA A 95 -0.02 -20.91 -0.57
N GLU A 96 0.29 -21.10 0.72
CA GLU A 96 -0.53 -20.68 1.86
C GLU A 96 -0.72 -19.17 1.97
N SER A 97 0.12 -18.37 1.29
CA SER A 97 0.04 -16.91 1.27
C SER A 97 -0.68 -16.38 0.02
N LYS A 98 -1.29 -17.25 -0.80
CA LYS A 98 -2.25 -16.86 -1.84
C LYS A 98 -3.61 -16.56 -1.19
N ILE A 99 -4.32 -15.59 -1.75
CA ILE A 99 -5.72 -15.35 -1.35
C ILE A 99 -6.60 -16.45 -1.96
N ALA A 100 -7.46 -17.03 -1.14
CA ALA A 100 -8.42 -18.05 -1.57
C ALA A 100 -9.52 -17.40 -2.44
N GLU A 101 -9.38 -17.49 -3.75
CA GLU A 101 -10.35 -16.94 -4.72
C GLU A 101 -11.62 -17.78 -4.82
N ASP A 102 -11.51 -19.08 -4.59
CA ASP A 102 -12.61 -20.05 -4.63
C ASP A 102 -13.68 -19.77 -3.57
N ALA A 103 -13.34 -19.05 -2.51
CA ALA A 103 -14.26 -18.60 -1.48
C ALA A 103 -15.06 -17.33 -1.86
N VAL A 104 -14.80 -16.71 -3.03
CA VAL A 104 -15.41 -15.44 -3.46
C VAL A 104 -16.25 -15.68 -4.70
N SER A 105 -17.54 -15.37 -4.63
CA SER A 105 -18.41 -15.41 -5.81
C SER A 105 -18.07 -14.31 -6.82
N GLU A 106 -18.45 -14.52 -8.09
CA GLU A 106 -18.29 -13.49 -9.13
C GLU A 106 -19.03 -12.19 -8.80
N GLU A 107 -20.18 -12.27 -8.13
CA GLU A 107 -20.92 -11.10 -7.68
C GLU A 107 -20.16 -10.32 -6.60
N GLU A 108 -19.61 -11.00 -5.60
CA GLU A 108 -18.76 -10.38 -4.59
C GLU A 108 -17.51 -9.77 -5.21
N ARG A 109 -16.86 -10.46 -6.15
CA ARG A 109 -15.69 -9.97 -6.88
C ARG A 109 -16.01 -8.70 -7.65
N ARG A 110 -17.16 -8.67 -8.34
CA ARG A 110 -17.65 -7.47 -9.04
C ARG A 110 -17.92 -6.33 -8.07
N ALA A 111 -18.61 -6.58 -6.97
CA ALA A 111 -18.90 -5.56 -5.96
C ALA A 111 -17.62 -5.00 -5.30
N MET A 112 -16.61 -5.84 -5.05
CA MET A 112 -15.30 -5.40 -4.55
C MET A 112 -14.58 -4.53 -5.58
N LYS A 113 -14.64 -4.90 -6.86
CA LYS A 113 -14.05 -4.11 -7.95
C LYS A 113 -14.73 -2.76 -8.10
N GLU A 114 -16.07 -2.72 -8.15
CA GLU A 114 -16.85 -1.48 -8.24
C GLU A 114 -16.55 -0.54 -7.07
N ARG A 115 -16.50 -1.07 -5.84
CA ARG A 115 -16.13 -0.29 -4.66
C ARG A 115 -14.70 0.24 -4.73
N SER A 116 -13.76 -0.56 -5.25
CA SER A 116 -12.37 -0.16 -5.43
C SER A 116 -12.21 0.92 -6.50
N ASP A 117 -12.96 0.83 -7.59
CA ASP A 117 -12.92 1.78 -8.70
C ASP A 117 -13.59 3.11 -8.31
N ALA A 118 -14.63 3.07 -7.49
CA ALA A 118 -15.30 4.25 -6.95
C ALA A 118 -14.53 4.93 -5.78
N ALA A 119 -13.54 4.25 -5.20
CA ALA A 119 -12.73 4.81 -4.12
C ALA A 119 -11.79 5.89 -4.67
N TRP A 120 -11.67 7.00 -3.93
CA TRP A 120 -10.79 8.08 -4.34
C TRP A 120 -9.33 7.65 -4.22
N TRP A 121 -8.55 7.83 -5.30
CA TRP A 121 -7.13 7.48 -5.34
C TRP A 121 -6.41 8.34 -6.38
N GLU A 122 -6.23 9.62 -6.06
CA GLU A 122 -5.63 10.63 -6.96
C GLU A 122 -4.35 11.23 -6.35
N PRO A 123 -3.26 10.44 -6.25
CA PRO A 123 -1.95 11.00 -5.97
C PRO A 123 -1.52 11.94 -7.11
N ILE A 124 -0.79 13.00 -6.78
CA ILE A 124 -0.26 14.00 -7.70
C ILE A 124 0.66 13.36 -8.74
N ASP A 125 1.51 12.42 -8.31
CA ASP A 125 2.45 11.69 -9.15
C ASP A 125 2.81 10.35 -8.47
N MET A 126 2.72 9.23 -9.19
CA MET A 126 3.13 7.91 -8.70
C MET A 126 4.36 7.36 -9.43
N ASP A 127 4.70 7.91 -10.60
CA ASP A 127 5.75 7.38 -11.47
C ASP A 127 7.15 7.72 -10.95
N GLY A 128 7.24 8.69 -10.01
CA GLY A 128 8.46 9.08 -9.31
C GLY A 128 8.50 8.74 -7.82
N ILE A 129 7.74 7.76 -7.31
CA ILE A 129 7.69 7.52 -5.84
C ILE A 129 9.05 7.26 -5.19
N ASN A 130 10.00 6.71 -5.96
CA ASN A 130 11.38 6.45 -5.55
C ASN A 130 12.37 7.54 -6.01
N ASP A 131 11.96 8.41 -6.93
CA ASP A 131 12.77 9.52 -7.44
C ASP A 131 12.17 10.84 -6.95
N CYS A 132 12.81 11.45 -5.96
CA CYS A 132 12.32 12.68 -5.34
C CYS A 132 12.55 13.95 -6.21
N VAL A 133 13.22 13.83 -7.35
CA VAL A 133 13.61 14.97 -8.19
C VAL A 133 12.39 15.72 -8.74
N PRO A 134 11.36 15.07 -9.33
CA PRO A 134 10.20 15.79 -9.86
C PRO A 134 9.46 16.59 -8.79
N GLN A 135 9.24 16.00 -7.61
CA GLN A 135 8.54 16.66 -6.49
C GLN A 135 9.38 17.79 -5.91
N LYS A 136 10.71 17.60 -5.78
CA LYS A 136 11.64 18.66 -5.37
C LYS A 136 11.57 19.85 -6.32
N MET A 137 11.65 19.61 -7.63
CA MET A 137 11.61 20.69 -8.63
C MET A 137 10.26 21.43 -8.62
N ARG A 138 9.15 20.70 -8.47
CA ARG A 138 7.81 21.30 -8.29
C ARG A 138 7.75 22.22 -7.09
N ILE A 139 8.23 21.76 -5.93
CA ILE A 139 8.24 22.57 -4.69
C ILE A 139 9.12 23.81 -4.86
N LEU A 140 10.32 23.64 -5.42
CA LEU A 140 11.25 24.75 -5.67
C LEU A 140 10.70 25.79 -6.66
N ALA A 141 9.75 25.41 -7.52
CA ALA A 141 9.07 26.34 -8.43
C ALA A 141 7.92 27.12 -7.77
N GLU A 142 7.39 26.68 -6.62
CA GLU A 142 6.27 27.36 -5.94
C GLU A 142 6.69 28.72 -5.34
N LYS A 143 7.96 28.89 -4.98
CA LYS A 143 8.50 30.13 -4.38
C LYS A 143 9.96 30.37 -4.76
N PRO A 144 10.44 31.62 -4.82
CA PRO A 144 11.87 31.88 -4.89
C PRO A 144 12.53 31.47 -3.57
N TYR A 145 13.40 30.46 -3.61
CA TYR A 145 14.23 30.04 -2.49
C TYR A 145 15.62 30.68 -2.62
N ILE A 146 16.25 31.05 -1.50
CA ILE A 146 17.58 31.68 -1.49
C ILE A 146 18.61 30.73 -2.12
N SER A 147 19.10 31.09 -3.30
CA SER A 147 20.25 30.46 -3.95
C SER A 147 21.52 31.26 -3.61
N GLU A 148 21.95 31.24 -2.36
CA GLU A 148 23.25 31.81 -1.99
C GLU A 148 24.20 30.66 -1.61
N PHE A 149 24.96 30.19 -2.60
CA PHE A 149 26.30 29.72 -2.29
C PHE A 149 27.19 30.96 -2.28
N PRO A 150 27.77 31.36 -1.13
CA PRO A 150 28.73 32.45 -1.14
C PRO A 150 29.90 32.02 -2.03
N SER A 151 30.20 32.81 -3.05
CA SER A 151 31.43 32.67 -3.84
C SER A 151 32.61 32.72 -2.88
N MET A 152 33.31 31.60 -2.70
CA MET A 152 34.61 31.61 -2.04
C MET A 152 35.58 32.39 -2.94
N SER A 153 35.88 33.62 -2.52
CA SER A 153 36.99 34.44 -3.01
C SER A 153 38.26 34.15 -2.22
#